data_AF-A0A1G6QES4-F1
#
_entry.id   AF-A0A1G6QES4-F1
#
_cell.length_a   1.000
_cell.length_b   1.000
_cell.length_c   1.000
_cell.angle_alpha   90.00
_cell.angle_beta   90.00
_cell.angle_gamma   90.00
#
_symmetry.space_group_name_H-M   'P 1'
#
loop_
_entity.id
_entity.type
_entity.pdbx_description
1 polymer ?
#
loop_
_entity_poly.entity_id
_entity_poly.type
_entity_poly.pdbx_seq_one_letter_code
_entity_poly.pdbx_strand_id
1 'polypeptide(L)'
;METRQVREIVDNWFGAIGRGDMAAITAGLSPSIVLELPQDQWNAVIPYLGTHVGLNEVAEAFRIRAETTEVLDYGLRDLFVDGNTACAVVYTKGRHTRTKVLFEIEDIHKLVLNEQGKIIHWKVYFDPNTEVNAFNADREQRLFDAAARGGEAEVAELLGFGGDPNRRDADTGLTPLIAAASRGDDTLVRTLVAGGADVLATERSGQTALHKAAEQGSAEVLRALVRAGALVDAPVATTGQTPLHIAVRHGNTEAARILLESGARADLADHLGRTPAALARDLLAPEVVSGLFG
;
A
#
# COMPACT_ATOMS: atom_id res chain seq x y z
N MET A 1 21.97 20.15 -28.57
CA MET A 1 23.13 20.99 -28.17
C MET A 1 24.39 20.16 -28.23
N GLU A 2 25.48 20.66 -28.79
CA GLU A 2 26.75 19.92 -28.84
C GLU A 2 27.30 19.70 -27.42
N THR A 3 27.74 18.48 -27.13
CA THR A 3 28.21 17.97 -25.82
C THR A 3 29.30 18.82 -25.16
N ARG A 4 30.01 19.65 -25.93
CA ARG A 4 31.05 20.56 -25.45
C ARG A 4 30.48 21.78 -24.72
N GLN A 5 29.33 22.29 -25.17
CA GLN A 5 28.73 23.52 -24.67
C GLN A 5 28.04 23.33 -23.30
N VAL A 6 27.59 22.11 -22.99
CA VAL A 6 26.98 21.77 -21.69
C VAL A 6 28.05 21.61 -20.60
N ARG A 7 29.22 21.05 -20.93
CA ARG A 7 30.32 20.81 -19.97
C ARG A 7 30.96 22.12 -19.47
N GLU A 8 31.07 23.12 -20.34
CA GLU A 8 31.53 24.47 -19.97
C GLU A 8 30.57 25.22 -19.04
N ILE A 9 29.26 24.96 -19.11
CA ILE A 9 28.26 25.65 -18.26
C ILE A 9 28.31 25.12 -16.81
N VAL A 10 28.53 23.82 -16.63
CA VAL A 10 28.53 23.16 -15.30
C VAL A 10 29.85 23.40 -14.53
N ASP A 11 31.00 23.32 -15.20
CA ASP A 11 32.32 23.54 -14.55
C ASP A 11 32.48 24.98 -14.01
N ASN A 12 31.92 25.96 -14.72
CA ASN A 12 31.92 27.37 -14.30
C ASN A 12 31.00 27.63 -13.10
N TRP A 13 29.93 26.86 -12.94
CA TRP A 13 28.96 27.03 -11.86
C TRP A 13 29.50 26.58 -10.49
N PHE A 14 30.16 25.41 -10.40
CA PHE A 14 30.76 24.91 -9.15
C PHE A 14 31.99 25.71 -8.68
N GLY A 15 32.80 26.22 -9.62
CA GLY A 15 33.92 27.09 -9.29
C GLY A 15 33.50 28.41 -8.61
N ALA A 16 32.31 28.93 -8.93
CA ALA A 16 31.75 30.12 -8.31
C ALA A 16 31.27 29.86 -6.86
N ILE A 17 30.78 28.66 -6.57
CA ILE A 17 30.36 28.22 -5.22
C ILE A 17 31.54 28.19 -4.25
N GLY A 18 32.67 27.59 -4.64
CA GLY A 18 33.87 27.52 -3.79
C GLY A 18 34.51 28.88 -3.45
N ARG A 19 34.14 29.93 -4.19
CA ARG A 19 34.58 31.32 -3.97
C ARG A 19 33.52 32.21 -3.32
N GLY A 20 32.30 31.70 -3.09
CA GLY A 20 31.17 32.47 -2.54
C GLY A 20 30.63 33.55 -3.49
N ASP A 21 30.85 33.42 -4.80
CA ASP A 21 30.49 34.42 -5.80
C ASP A 21 29.04 34.21 -6.28
N MET A 22 28.10 34.78 -5.53
CA MET A 22 26.64 34.66 -5.75
C MET A 22 26.16 35.17 -7.12
N ALA A 23 26.90 36.07 -7.76
CA ALA A 23 26.52 36.63 -9.05
C ALA A 23 26.79 35.64 -10.19
N ALA A 24 27.95 34.97 -10.18
CA ALA A 24 28.30 33.95 -11.16
C ALA A 24 27.49 32.65 -10.98
N ILE A 25 27.15 32.31 -9.73
CA ILE A 25 26.27 31.19 -9.39
C ILE A 25 24.89 31.36 -10.02
N THR A 26 24.34 32.58 -10.00
CA THR A 26 23.01 32.85 -10.55
C THR A 26 23.00 32.86 -12.09
N ALA A 27 24.14 33.20 -12.72
CA ALA A 27 24.27 33.32 -14.17
C ALA A 27 24.49 32.00 -14.92
N GLY A 28 25.05 30.96 -14.26
CA GLY A 28 25.28 29.64 -14.86
C GLY A 28 24.04 28.74 -14.93
N LEU A 29 22.93 29.20 -14.37
CA LEU A 29 21.68 28.45 -14.23
C LEU A 29 20.81 28.55 -15.48
N SER A 30 21.26 27.93 -16.59
CA SER A 30 20.43 27.20 -17.56
C SER A 30 21.30 26.54 -18.65
N PRO A 31 21.15 25.23 -19.03
CA PRO A 31 20.14 24.26 -18.64
C PRO A 31 20.73 22.94 -18.10
N SER A 32 20.94 22.85 -16.79
CA SER A 32 20.96 21.61 -15.99
C SER A 32 21.18 22.05 -14.55
N ILE A 33 20.10 22.54 -13.95
CA ILE A 33 20.11 23.03 -12.57
C ILE A 33 19.77 21.83 -11.68
N VAL A 34 20.74 21.38 -10.91
CA VAL A 34 20.52 20.46 -9.80
C VAL A 34 20.28 21.35 -8.56
N LEU A 35 19.03 21.38 -8.10
CA LEU A 35 18.63 22.11 -6.89
C LEU A 35 18.94 21.24 -5.66
N GLU A 36 20.11 21.40 -5.05
CA GLU A 36 20.33 20.95 -3.67
C GLU A 36 19.85 22.04 -2.71
N LEU A 37 18.60 21.93 -2.27
CA LEU A 37 18.23 22.50 -0.98
C LEU A 37 18.60 21.46 0.09
N PRO A 38 19.36 21.83 1.13
CA PRO A 38 19.61 20.91 2.24
C PRO A 38 18.27 20.48 2.89
N GLN A 39 18.25 19.29 3.49
CA GLN A 39 17.04 18.60 4.00
C GLN A 39 16.16 19.49 4.89
N ASP A 40 16.77 20.41 5.64
CA ASP A 40 16.11 21.37 6.52
C ASP A 40 15.38 22.51 5.79
N GLN A 41 15.77 22.83 4.55
CA GLN A 41 15.16 23.89 3.75
C GLN A 41 13.94 23.42 2.95
N TRP A 42 13.88 22.14 2.55
CA TRP A 42 12.67 21.56 1.97
C TRP A 42 11.49 21.52 2.95
N ASN A 43 11.78 21.25 4.23
CA ASN A 43 10.79 21.23 5.31
C ASN A 43 10.13 22.60 5.56
N ALA A 44 10.76 23.70 5.14
CA ALA A 44 10.16 25.03 5.20
C ALA A 44 9.24 25.34 4.00
N VAL A 45 9.52 24.73 2.83
CA VAL A 45 8.77 24.94 1.58
C VAL A 45 7.52 24.06 1.52
N ILE A 46 7.61 22.83 2.02
CA ILE A 46 6.54 21.84 1.95
C ILE A 46 5.23 22.30 2.64
N PRO A 47 5.25 22.84 3.88
CA PRO A 47 4.05 23.37 4.53
C PRO A 47 3.44 24.56 3.77
N TYR A 48 4.27 25.40 3.15
CA TYR A 48 3.79 26.53 2.33
C TYR A 48 3.10 26.04 1.04
N LEU A 49 3.65 25.04 0.35
CA LEU A 49 3.00 24.42 -0.81
C LEU A 49 1.68 23.72 -0.43
N GLY A 50 1.64 23.05 0.73
CA GLY A 50 0.44 22.39 1.26
C GLY A 50 -0.73 23.33 1.55
N THR A 51 -0.48 24.61 1.83
CA THR A 51 -1.55 25.62 2.00
C THR A 51 -2.23 26.03 0.69
N HIS A 52 -1.72 25.59 -0.46
CA HIS A 52 -2.21 25.96 -1.78
C HIS A 52 -3.01 24.85 -2.50
N VAL A 53 -3.37 23.75 -1.81
CA VAL A 53 -4.22 22.68 -2.38
C VAL A 53 -5.33 22.30 -1.40
N GLY A 54 -6.58 22.39 -1.86
CA GLY A 54 -7.79 22.35 -1.02
C GLY A 54 -8.31 20.96 -0.62
N LEU A 55 -7.44 19.95 -0.49
CA LEU A 55 -7.80 18.60 -0.05
C LEU A 55 -6.90 18.19 1.13
N ASN A 56 -7.51 17.73 2.23
CA ASN A 56 -6.80 17.35 3.46
C ASN A 56 -5.79 16.22 3.20
N GLU A 57 -6.10 15.34 2.26
CA GLU A 57 -5.29 14.19 1.86
C GLU A 57 -3.96 14.62 1.22
N VAL A 58 -3.97 15.74 0.50
CA VAL A 58 -2.77 16.31 -0.13
C VAL A 58 -1.86 16.95 0.92
N ALA A 59 -2.44 17.68 1.87
CA ALA A 59 -1.69 18.26 2.98
C ALA A 59 -1.02 17.18 3.84
N GLU A 60 -1.72 16.06 4.08
CA GLU A 60 -1.19 14.93 4.84
C GLU A 60 -0.07 14.18 4.07
N ALA A 61 -0.22 13.99 2.76
CA ALA A 61 0.83 13.41 1.91
C ALA A 61 2.15 14.20 2.00
N PHE A 62 2.06 15.53 1.92
CA PHE A 62 3.21 16.43 2.06
C PHE A 62 3.84 16.37 3.46
N ARG A 63 3.03 16.32 4.52
CA ARG A 63 3.51 16.19 5.90
C ARG A 63 4.28 14.89 6.10
N ILE A 64 3.75 13.77 5.61
CA ILE A 64 4.42 12.46 5.64
C ILE A 64 5.74 12.55 4.86
N ARG A 65 5.74 13.09 3.64
CA ARG A 65 6.96 13.26 2.83
C ARG A 65 8.07 13.97 3.61
N ALA A 66 7.74 15.05 4.32
CA ALA A 66 8.69 15.85 5.09
C ALA A 66 9.29 15.10 6.30
N GLU A 67 8.50 14.26 6.96
CA GLU A 67 8.92 13.59 8.20
C GLU A 67 9.65 12.26 7.95
N THR A 68 9.35 11.58 6.84
CA THR A 68 9.66 10.15 6.71
C THR A 68 10.27 9.76 5.37
N THR A 69 10.75 10.69 4.54
CA THR A 69 11.39 10.37 3.25
C THR A 69 12.91 10.55 3.28
N GLU A 70 13.62 9.56 2.77
CA GLU A 70 15.02 9.61 2.35
C GLU A 70 15.07 9.79 0.83
N VAL A 71 15.59 10.91 0.33
CA VAL A 71 15.78 11.10 -1.12
C VAL A 71 16.96 10.24 -1.57
N LEU A 72 16.73 9.39 -2.57
CA LEU A 72 17.76 8.50 -3.12
C LEU A 72 18.40 9.05 -4.39
N ASP A 73 17.59 9.68 -5.23
CA ASP A 73 18.03 10.28 -6.48
C ASP A 73 17.14 11.47 -6.79
N TYR A 74 17.66 12.47 -7.49
CA TYR A 74 16.87 13.61 -7.96
C TYR A 74 17.59 14.23 -9.15
N GLY A 75 16.82 14.77 -10.09
CA GLY A 75 17.40 15.28 -11.32
C GLY A 75 16.44 16.16 -12.10
N LEU A 76 17.00 17.04 -12.92
CA LEU A 76 16.23 17.85 -13.84
C LEU A 76 16.09 17.10 -15.17
N ARG A 77 14.87 16.77 -15.57
CA ARG A 77 14.58 15.98 -16.78
C ARG A 77 14.36 16.85 -17.99
N ASP A 78 13.63 17.95 -17.84
CA ASP A 78 13.34 18.89 -18.90
C ASP A 78 13.59 20.32 -18.45
N LEU A 79 14.18 21.12 -19.34
CA LEU A 79 14.18 22.56 -19.21
C LEU A 79 13.71 23.20 -20.51
N PHE A 80 12.75 24.12 -20.39
CA PHE A 80 12.30 24.91 -21.52
C PHE A 80 11.93 26.32 -21.06
N VAL A 81 11.98 27.26 -22.00
CA VAL A 81 11.66 28.66 -21.76
C VAL A 81 10.51 29.06 -22.67
N ASP A 82 9.48 29.66 -22.09
CA ASP A 82 8.32 30.22 -22.79
C ASP A 82 8.15 31.69 -22.40
N GLY A 83 8.53 32.58 -23.31
CA GLY A 83 8.62 34.02 -23.04
C GLY A 83 9.52 34.31 -21.84
N ASN A 84 8.95 34.94 -20.80
CA ASN A 84 9.65 35.24 -19.56
C ASN A 84 9.54 34.12 -18.51
N THR A 85 9.04 32.94 -18.86
CA THR A 85 8.88 31.83 -17.92
C THR A 85 9.89 30.73 -18.22
N ALA A 86 10.78 30.44 -17.27
CA ALA A 86 11.61 29.24 -17.30
C ALA A 86 10.89 28.10 -16.58
N CYS A 87 10.74 26.97 -17.25
CA CYS A 87 10.10 25.77 -16.72
C CYS A 87 11.13 24.65 -16.59
N ALA A 88 11.14 23.99 -15.43
CA ALA A 88 11.94 22.81 -15.16
C ALA A 88 11.05 21.65 -14.70
N VAL A 89 11.25 20.46 -15.25
CA VAL A 89 10.69 19.22 -14.70
C VAL A 89 11.74 18.63 -13.76
N VAL A 90 11.42 18.60 -12.47
CA VAL A 90 12.27 18.04 -11.42
C VAL A 90 11.75 16.66 -11.09
N TYR A 91 12.57 15.66 -11.32
CA TYR A 91 12.35 14.30 -10.89
C TYR A 91 12.94 14.08 -9.52
N THR A 92 12.22 13.39 -8.65
CA THR A 92 12.76 12.88 -7.39
C THR A 92 12.44 11.40 -7.26
N LYS A 93 13.45 10.62 -6.89
CA LYS A 93 13.32 9.25 -6.42
C LYS A 93 13.53 9.23 -4.91
N GLY A 94 12.49 8.89 -4.18
CA GLY A 94 12.50 8.79 -2.73
C GLY A 94 12.46 7.35 -2.25
N ARG A 95 12.81 7.18 -0.99
CA ARG A 95 12.53 5.99 -0.19
C ARG A 95 11.97 6.40 1.15
N HIS A 96 10.87 5.80 1.56
CA HIS A 96 10.37 6.04 2.91
C HIS A 96 11.31 5.43 3.97
N THR A 97 11.74 6.21 4.96
CA THR A 97 12.76 5.83 5.96
C THR A 97 12.28 4.66 6.84
N ARG A 98 10.98 4.63 7.16
CA ARG A 98 10.34 3.57 7.99
C ARG A 98 10.04 2.31 7.18
N THR A 99 9.63 2.43 5.91
CA THR A 99 9.05 1.28 5.15
C THR A 99 9.95 0.79 4.04
N LYS A 100 10.99 1.56 3.70
CA LYS A 100 11.95 1.28 2.62
C LYS A 100 11.33 1.18 1.22
N VAL A 101 10.06 1.54 1.06
CA VAL A 101 9.37 1.60 -0.24
C VAL A 101 9.94 2.74 -1.08
N LEU A 102 10.20 2.45 -2.35
CA LEU A 102 10.69 3.39 -3.34
C LEU A 102 9.51 4.10 -4.01
N PHE A 103 9.67 5.39 -4.27
CA PHE A 103 8.71 6.15 -5.07
C PHE A 103 9.41 7.16 -5.98
N GLU A 104 8.69 7.58 -7.00
CA GLU A 104 9.18 8.46 -8.06
C GLU A 104 8.13 9.54 -8.34
N ILE A 105 8.57 10.79 -8.42
CA ILE A 105 7.70 11.95 -8.56
C ILE A 105 8.30 12.95 -9.55
N GLU A 106 7.43 13.69 -10.22
CA GLU A 106 7.82 14.75 -11.15
C GLU A 106 7.09 16.05 -10.80
N ASP A 107 7.87 17.06 -10.44
CA ASP A 107 7.40 18.40 -10.08
C ASP A 107 7.74 19.38 -11.21
N ILE A 108 6.80 20.22 -11.63
CA ILE A 108 7.07 21.26 -12.64
C ILE A 108 7.31 22.60 -11.96
N HIS A 109 8.55 23.08 -11.97
CA HIS A 109 8.94 24.37 -11.40
C HIS A 109 8.85 25.44 -12.49
N LYS A 110 8.04 26.47 -12.27
CA LYS A 110 7.94 27.65 -13.14
C LYS A 110 8.54 28.88 -12.46
N LEU A 111 9.51 29.50 -13.12
CA LEU A 111 10.19 30.72 -12.70
C LEU A 111 9.79 31.84 -13.68
N VAL A 112 9.00 32.80 -13.22
CA VAL A 112 8.65 33.99 -14.01
C VAL A 112 9.73 35.04 -13.78
N LEU A 113 10.33 35.48 -14.87
CA LEU A 113 11.39 36.47 -14.91
C LEU A 113 10.81 37.83 -15.30
N ASN A 114 11.41 38.92 -14.81
CA ASN A 114 11.16 40.24 -15.35
C ASN A 114 12.01 40.48 -16.63
N GLU A 115 11.83 41.64 -17.26
CA GLU A 115 12.57 42.03 -18.48
C GLU A 115 14.10 42.11 -18.30
N GLN A 116 14.60 42.10 -17.06
CA GLN A 116 16.04 42.08 -16.73
C GLN A 116 16.53 40.68 -16.33
N GLY A 117 15.71 39.64 -16.47
CA GLY A 117 16.04 38.27 -16.11
C GLY A 117 16.00 37.96 -14.60
N LYS A 118 15.46 38.85 -13.76
CA LYS A 118 15.26 38.55 -12.33
C LYS A 118 14.02 37.72 -12.12
N ILE A 119 14.13 36.66 -11.31
CA ILE A 119 12.98 35.90 -10.83
C ILE A 119 12.10 36.83 -9.99
N ILE A 120 10.86 37.01 -10.44
CA ILE A 120 9.83 37.79 -9.73
C ILE A 120 8.74 36.89 -9.13
N HIS A 121 8.54 35.70 -9.70
CA HIS A 121 7.66 34.68 -9.13
C HIS A 121 8.27 33.28 -9.34
N TRP A 122 8.20 32.46 -8.30
CA TRP A 122 8.49 31.02 -8.39
C TRP A 122 7.24 30.26 -7.98
N LYS A 123 6.77 29.36 -8.84
CA LYS A 123 5.61 28.51 -8.60
C LYS A 123 5.93 27.07 -8.94
N VAL A 124 5.71 26.17 -8.00
CA VAL A 124 5.79 24.72 -8.20
C VAL A 124 4.40 24.21 -8.58
N TYR A 125 4.31 23.49 -9.69
CA TYR A 125 3.13 22.76 -10.11
C TYR A 125 3.36 21.30 -9.74
N PHE A 126 2.57 20.90 -8.76
CA PHE A 126 2.56 19.57 -8.17
C PHE A 126 1.42 18.77 -8.79
N ASP A 127 1.63 17.48 -9.08
CA ASP A 127 0.55 16.55 -9.35
C ASP A 127 0.17 15.81 -8.05
N PRO A 128 -0.81 16.33 -7.29
CA PRO A 128 -1.21 15.71 -6.03
C PRO A 128 -1.78 14.32 -6.19
N ASN A 129 -2.33 13.98 -7.35
CA ASN A 129 -2.95 12.68 -7.53
C ASN A 129 -1.89 11.59 -7.62
N THR A 130 -0.80 11.83 -8.36
CA THR A 130 0.29 10.86 -8.48
C THR A 130 0.98 10.62 -7.12
N GLU A 131 1.19 11.66 -6.33
CA GLU A 131 1.75 11.55 -4.99
C GLU A 131 0.80 10.88 -3.99
N VAL A 132 -0.46 11.31 -3.93
CA VAL A 132 -1.47 10.67 -3.08
C VAL A 132 -1.63 9.19 -3.45
N ASN A 133 -1.59 8.85 -4.74
CA ASN A 133 -1.63 7.45 -5.18
C ASN A 133 -0.39 6.68 -4.74
N ALA A 134 0.81 7.27 -4.82
CA ALA A 134 2.04 6.63 -4.34
C ALA A 134 2.00 6.41 -2.82
N PHE A 135 1.52 7.39 -2.06
CA PHE A 135 1.36 7.27 -0.60
C PHE A 135 0.24 6.32 -0.19
N ASN A 136 -0.88 6.30 -0.90
CA ASN A 136 -1.96 5.36 -0.66
C ASN A 136 -1.51 3.93 -0.99
N ALA A 137 -0.79 3.75 -2.09
CA ALA A 137 -0.20 2.45 -2.44
C ALA A 137 0.81 1.98 -1.38
N ASP A 138 1.66 2.87 -0.82
CA ASP A 138 2.51 2.56 0.33
C ASP A 138 1.67 2.20 1.57
N ARG A 139 0.64 2.99 1.91
CA ARG A 139 -0.22 2.75 3.07
C ARG A 139 -0.94 1.41 2.98
N GLU A 140 -1.51 1.08 1.83
CA GLU A 140 -2.21 -0.17 1.58
C GLU A 140 -1.26 -1.37 1.63
N GLN A 141 -0.08 -1.26 1.00
CA GLN A 141 0.93 -2.31 1.05
C GLN A 141 1.40 -2.55 2.48
N ARG A 142 1.63 -1.48 3.26
CA ARG A 142 2.02 -1.59 4.66
C ARG A 142 0.93 -2.17 5.53
N LEU A 143 -0.33 -1.83 5.25
CA LEU A 143 -1.47 -2.40 5.97
C LEU A 143 -1.51 -3.91 5.73
N PHE A 144 -1.28 -4.33 4.50
CA PHE A 144 -1.12 -5.74 4.17
C PHE A 144 0.09 -6.38 4.86
N ASP A 145 1.28 -5.80 4.73
CA ASP A 145 2.52 -6.35 5.31
C ASP A 145 2.43 -6.45 6.84
N ALA A 146 1.85 -5.44 7.49
CA ALA A 146 1.57 -5.43 8.91
C ALA A 146 0.59 -6.56 9.28
N ALA A 147 -0.48 -6.76 8.51
CA ALA A 147 -1.39 -7.87 8.75
C ALA A 147 -0.71 -9.24 8.53
N ALA A 148 0.07 -9.39 7.46
CA ALA A 148 0.77 -10.62 7.11
C ALA A 148 1.82 -11.04 8.16
N ARG A 149 2.43 -10.07 8.87
CA ARG A 149 3.38 -10.32 9.96
C ARG A 149 2.75 -10.33 11.36
N GLY A 150 1.46 -10.04 11.52
CA GLY A 150 0.78 -9.99 12.82
C GLY A 150 0.99 -8.69 13.62
N GLY A 151 1.26 -7.57 12.94
CA GLY A 151 1.52 -6.27 13.54
C GLY A 151 0.24 -5.51 13.91
N GLU A 152 -0.51 -5.99 14.90
CA GLU A 152 -1.81 -5.44 15.32
C GLU A 152 -1.82 -3.92 15.52
N ALA A 153 -0.85 -3.38 16.28
CA ALA A 153 -0.77 -1.94 16.56
C ALA A 153 -0.55 -1.10 15.29
N GLU A 154 0.29 -1.59 14.37
CA GLU A 154 0.52 -0.90 13.10
C GLU A 154 -0.72 -1.00 12.19
N VAL A 155 -1.42 -2.13 12.18
CA VAL A 155 -2.69 -2.27 11.44
C VAL A 155 -3.73 -1.28 11.98
N ALA A 156 -3.90 -1.18 13.30
CA ALA A 156 -4.81 -0.22 13.90
C ALA A 156 -4.44 1.24 13.57
N GLU A 157 -3.14 1.58 13.63
CA GLU A 157 -2.62 2.90 13.22
C GLU A 157 -2.96 3.20 11.75
N LEU A 158 -2.66 2.26 10.84
CA LEU A 158 -2.86 2.45 9.40
C LEU A 158 -4.33 2.54 9.02
N LEU A 159 -5.21 1.78 9.66
CA LEU A 159 -6.67 1.92 9.49
C LEU A 159 -7.16 3.27 10.00
N GLY A 160 -6.63 3.75 11.13
CA GLY A 160 -6.93 5.07 11.67
C GLY A 160 -6.54 6.22 10.74
N PHE A 161 -5.52 6.02 9.91
CA PHE A 161 -5.10 6.94 8.84
C PHE A 161 -5.78 6.67 7.48
N GLY A 162 -6.89 5.92 7.44
CA GLY A 162 -7.65 5.68 6.22
C GLY A 162 -7.00 4.68 5.26
N GLY A 163 -6.25 3.69 5.78
CA GLY A 163 -5.83 2.52 5.01
C GLY A 163 -7.04 1.72 4.55
N ASP A 164 -7.08 1.32 3.28
CA ASP A 164 -8.16 0.47 2.76
C ASP A 164 -7.90 -1.01 3.13
N PRO A 165 -8.70 -1.61 4.04
CA PRO A 165 -8.52 -3.01 4.44
C PRO A 165 -8.88 -4.02 3.34
N ASN A 166 -9.42 -3.54 2.20
CA ASN A 166 -9.89 -4.38 1.10
C ASN A 166 -8.92 -4.44 -0.07
N ARG A 167 -7.84 -3.64 -0.02
CA ARG A 167 -6.80 -3.71 -1.04
C ARG A 167 -6.19 -5.10 -1.05
N ARG A 168 -6.12 -5.71 -2.24
CA ARG A 168 -5.39 -6.95 -2.47
C ARG A 168 -3.93 -6.66 -2.69
N ASP A 169 -3.08 -7.42 -2.01
CA ASP A 169 -1.65 -7.46 -2.26
C ASP A 169 -1.36 -7.88 -3.70
N ALA A 170 -0.42 -7.18 -4.36
CA ALA A 170 -0.14 -7.37 -5.77
C ALA A 170 0.52 -8.72 -6.05
N ASP A 171 1.32 -9.24 -5.11
CA ASP A 171 2.13 -10.44 -5.30
C ASP A 171 1.37 -11.72 -4.94
N THR A 172 0.63 -11.71 -3.84
CA THR A 172 -0.12 -12.86 -3.32
C THR A 172 -1.61 -12.84 -3.71
N GLY A 173 -2.17 -11.66 -3.93
CA GLY A 173 -3.61 -11.48 -4.20
C GLY A 173 -4.50 -11.63 -2.97
N LEU A 174 -3.90 -11.70 -1.77
CA LEU A 174 -4.60 -11.76 -0.49
C LEU A 174 -5.05 -10.35 -0.06
N THR A 175 -6.17 -10.25 0.64
CA THR A 175 -6.48 -9.06 1.44
C THR A 175 -5.84 -9.17 2.83
N PRO A 176 -5.65 -8.05 3.56
CA PRO A 176 -5.21 -8.07 4.96
C PRO A 176 -6.00 -9.06 5.83
N LEU A 177 -7.33 -9.13 5.66
CA LEU A 177 -8.19 -10.04 6.42
C LEU A 177 -7.89 -11.51 6.14
N ILE A 178 -7.65 -11.88 4.88
CA ILE A 178 -7.31 -13.26 4.52
C ILE A 178 -5.91 -13.62 5.05
N ALA A 179 -4.96 -12.68 5.02
CA ALA A 179 -3.64 -12.87 5.62
C ALA A 179 -3.75 -13.10 7.14
N ALA A 180 -4.52 -12.28 7.86
CA ALA A 180 -4.76 -12.45 9.29
C ALA A 180 -5.43 -13.79 9.63
N ALA A 181 -6.44 -14.20 8.85
CA ALA A 181 -7.12 -15.48 9.04
C ALA A 181 -6.20 -16.67 8.76
N SER A 182 -5.28 -16.55 7.78
CA SER A 182 -4.27 -17.57 7.47
C SER A 182 -3.26 -17.77 8.60
N ARG A 183 -3.16 -16.80 9.52
CA ARG A 183 -2.32 -16.88 10.73
C ARG A 183 -3.06 -17.39 11.95
N GLY A 184 -4.39 -17.48 11.89
CA GLY A 184 -5.22 -17.75 13.06
C GLY A 184 -5.26 -16.62 14.10
N ASP A 185 -4.93 -15.39 13.70
CA ASP A 185 -4.81 -14.24 14.60
C ASP A 185 -6.18 -13.58 14.82
N ASP A 186 -6.84 -13.92 15.93
CA ASP A 186 -8.20 -13.47 16.20
C ASP A 186 -8.29 -11.97 16.49
N THR A 187 -7.31 -11.42 17.22
CA THR A 187 -7.28 -10.00 17.54
C THR A 187 -7.14 -9.18 16.26
N LEU A 188 -6.21 -9.57 15.39
CA LEU A 188 -6.00 -8.88 14.13
C LEU A 188 -7.22 -8.98 13.19
N VAL A 189 -7.88 -10.14 13.14
CA VAL A 189 -9.13 -10.32 12.39
C VAL A 189 -10.21 -9.37 12.91
N ARG A 190 -10.38 -9.24 14.23
CA ARG A 190 -11.35 -8.31 14.82
C ARG A 190 -11.03 -6.86 14.48
N THR A 191 -9.76 -6.47 14.55
CA THR A 191 -9.30 -5.12 14.20
C THR A 191 -9.61 -4.80 12.74
N LEU A 192 -9.31 -5.71 11.81
CA LEU A 192 -9.57 -5.52 10.38
C LEU A 192 -11.07 -5.47 10.06
N VAL A 193 -11.87 -6.34 10.66
CA VAL A 193 -13.35 -6.32 10.51
C VAL A 193 -13.93 -5.00 11.05
N ALA A 194 -13.47 -4.54 12.23
CA ALA A 194 -13.88 -3.25 12.78
C ALA A 194 -13.44 -2.07 11.89
N GLY A 195 -12.32 -2.22 11.18
CA GLY A 195 -11.82 -1.27 10.18
C GLY A 195 -12.53 -1.30 8.83
N GLY A 196 -13.55 -2.16 8.64
CA GLY A 196 -14.32 -2.23 7.39
C GLY A 196 -13.82 -3.24 6.36
N ALA A 197 -13.06 -4.26 6.78
CA ALA A 197 -12.68 -5.35 5.90
C ALA A 197 -13.91 -6.15 5.41
N ASP A 198 -13.93 -6.42 4.11
CA ASP A 198 -14.93 -7.26 3.44
C ASP A 198 -14.68 -8.73 3.78
N VAL A 199 -15.57 -9.26 4.61
CA VAL A 199 -15.55 -10.64 5.09
C VAL A 199 -15.82 -11.65 3.96
N LEU A 200 -16.42 -11.19 2.85
CA LEU A 200 -16.74 -12.02 1.68
C LEU A 200 -15.66 -11.99 0.61
N ALA A 201 -14.61 -11.17 0.78
CA ALA A 201 -13.49 -11.10 -0.15
C ALA A 201 -12.83 -12.48 -0.34
N THR A 202 -12.47 -12.76 -1.58
CA THR A 202 -11.79 -14.00 -1.99
C THR A 202 -10.38 -13.73 -2.45
N GLU A 203 -9.45 -14.64 -2.20
CA GLU A 203 -8.14 -14.61 -2.88
C GLU A 203 -8.21 -15.23 -4.29
N ARG A 204 -7.09 -15.30 -5.01
CA ARG A 204 -7.03 -15.71 -6.42
C ARG A 204 -7.57 -17.11 -6.71
N SER A 205 -7.43 -18.06 -5.80
CA SER A 205 -8.00 -19.42 -5.93
C SER A 205 -9.50 -19.48 -5.59
N GLY A 206 -10.06 -18.39 -5.06
CA GLY A 206 -11.46 -18.26 -4.70
C GLY A 206 -11.75 -18.51 -3.21
N GLN A 207 -10.73 -18.66 -2.36
CA GLN A 207 -10.90 -18.88 -0.93
C GLN A 207 -11.18 -17.57 -0.17
N THR A 208 -12.13 -17.62 0.76
CA THR A 208 -12.40 -16.52 1.71
C THR A 208 -11.55 -16.63 2.98
N ALA A 209 -11.58 -15.60 3.83
CA ALA A 209 -10.98 -15.66 5.16
C ALA A 209 -11.49 -16.86 5.99
N LEU A 210 -12.77 -17.23 5.84
CA LEU A 210 -13.37 -18.36 6.56
C LEU A 210 -12.78 -19.71 6.12
N HIS A 211 -12.43 -19.86 4.82
CA HIS A 211 -11.71 -21.04 4.34
C HIS A 211 -10.32 -21.15 4.96
N LYS A 212 -9.60 -20.03 5.07
CA LYS A 212 -8.26 -20.01 5.69
C LYS A 212 -8.31 -20.29 7.18
N ALA A 213 -9.29 -19.75 7.89
CA ALA A 213 -9.52 -20.08 9.29
C ALA A 213 -9.85 -21.57 9.52
N ALA A 214 -10.63 -22.18 8.60
CA ALA A 214 -10.93 -23.61 8.62
C ALA A 214 -9.68 -24.47 8.34
N GLU A 215 -8.83 -24.03 7.41
CA GLU A 215 -7.54 -24.66 7.08
C GLU A 215 -6.58 -24.67 8.28
N GLN A 216 -6.53 -23.56 9.04
CA GLN A 216 -5.69 -23.43 10.24
C GLN A 216 -6.31 -24.03 11.51
N GLY A 217 -7.60 -24.36 11.50
CA GLY A 217 -8.31 -24.88 12.67
C GLY A 217 -8.58 -23.81 13.75
N SER A 218 -8.54 -22.54 13.39
CA SER A 218 -8.60 -21.42 14.35
C SER A 218 -10.02 -21.12 14.80
N ALA A 219 -10.43 -21.75 15.90
CA ALA A 219 -11.78 -21.65 16.47
C ALA A 219 -12.27 -20.20 16.69
N GLU A 220 -11.43 -19.33 17.28
CA GLU A 220 -11.82 -17.95 17.56
C GLU A 220 -11.96 -17.11 16.30
N VAL A 221 -11.10 -17.32 15.30
CA VAL A 221 -11.21 -16.66 14.00
C VAL A 221 -12.48 -17.10 13.27
N LEU A 222 -12.80 -18.40 13.25
CA LEU A 222 -14.04 -18.90 12.66
C LEU A 222 -15.26 -18.22 13.29
N ARG A 223 -15.33 -18.19 14.63
CA ARG A 223 -16.42 -17.54 15.36
C ARG A 223 -16.48 -16.03 15.06
N ALA A 224 -15.34 -15.35 14.99
CA ALA A 224 -15.29 -13.93 14.68
C ALA A 224 -15.81 -13.64 13.26
N LEU A 225 -15.36 -14.38 12.26
CA LEU A 225 -15.77 -14.21 10.86
C LEU A 225 -17.26 -14.55 10.66
N VAL A 226 -17.77 -15.63 11.26
CA VAL A 226 -19.21 -15.97 11.20
C VAL A 226 -20.06 -14.86 11.82
N ARG A 227 -19.68 -14.34 13.00
CA ARG A 227 -20.38 -13.20 13.61
C ARG A 227 -20.33 -11.93 12.75
N ALA A 228 -19.25 -11.77 11.98
CA ALA A 228 -19.08 -10.66 11.06
C ALA A 228 -19.80 -10.85 9.71
N GLY A 229 -20.56 -11.94 9.54
CA GLY A 229 -21.38 -12.18 8.35
C GLY A 229 -20.72 -13.00 7.25
N ALA A 230 -19.66 -13.76 7.56
CA ALA A 230 -19.08 -14.70 6.60
C ALA A 230 -20.11 -15.71 6.08
N LEU A 231 -20.09 -15.96 4.78
CA LEU A 231 -20.88 -17.03 4.16
C LEU A 231 -20.30 -18.39 4.54
N VAL A 232 -20.98 -19.09 5.46
CA VAL A 232 -20.55 -20.38 6.04
C VAL A 232 -20.35 -21.46 4.98
N ASP A 233 -21.21 -21.47 3.96
CA ASP A 233 -21.17 -22.43 2.84
C ASP A 233 -20.57 -21.82 1.56
N ALA A 234 -19.74 -20.77 1.66
CA ALA A 234 -19.10 -20.17 0.49
C ALA A 234 -18.33 -21.23 -0.31
N PRO A 235 -18.62 -21.47 -1.60
CA PRO A 235 -17.88 -22.43 -2.40
C PRO A 235 -16.63 -21.77 -3.00
N VAL A 236 -15.50 -22.46 -2.94
CA VAL A 236 -14.33 -22.12 -3.76
C VAL A 236 -14.68 -22.33 -5.23
N ALA A 237 -14.62 -21.28 -6.04
CA ALA A 237 -15.09 -21.31 -7.43
C ALA A 237 -14.41 -22.37 -8.32
N THR A 238 -13.18 -22.76 -8.02
CA THR A 238 -12.41 -23.73 -8.82
C THR A 238 -12.69 -25.18 -8.43
N THR A 239 -13.03 -25.45 -7.17
CA THR A 239 -13.14 -26.81 -6.63
C THR A 239 -14.52 -27.16 -6.07
N GLY A 240 -15.38 -26.17 -5.84
CA GLY A 240 -16.67 -26.34 -5.16
C GLY A 240 -16.56 -26.60 -3.66
N GLN A 241 -15.34 -26.57 -3.10
CA GLN A 241 -15.13 -26.87 -1.68
C GLN A 241 -15.64 -25.72 -0.81
N THR A 242 -16.39 -26.05 0.23
CA THR A 242 -16.82 -25.12 1.29
C THR A 242 -15.80 -25.11 2.45
N PRO A 243 -15.85 -24.15 3.39
CA PRO A 243 -15.00 -24.16 4.58
C PRO A 243 -15.06 -25.49 5.35
N LEU A 244 -16.22 -26.15 5.39
CA LEU A 244 -16.38 -27.46 6.05
C LEU A 244 -15.59 -28.57 5.32
N HIS A 245 -15.54 -28.56 3.99
CA HIS A 245 -14.65 -29.47 3.23
C HIS A 245 -13.19 -29.25 3.62
N ILE A 246 -12.76 -27.98 3.73
CA ILE A 246 -11.38 -27.63 4.08
C ILE A 246 -11.05 -28.11 5.49
N ALA A 247 -11.90 -27.83 6.49
CA ALA A 247 -11.68 -28.25 7.87
C ALA A 247 -11.53 -29.78 7.98
N VAL A 248 -12.44 -30.54 7.34
CA VAL A 248 -12.40 -32.01 7.33
C VAL A 248 -11.14 -32.53 6.65
N ARG A 249 -10.75 -31.98 5.49
CA ARG A 249 -9.55 -32.41 4.76
C ARG A 249 -8.28 -32.21 5.57
N HIS A 250 -8.22 -31.18 6.40
CA HIS A 250 -7.06 -30.89 7.25
C HIS A 250 -7.14 -31.56 8.63
N GLY A 251 -8.18 -32.34 8.91
CA GLY A 251 -8.34 -32.99 10.22
C GLY A 251 -8.70 -32.05 11.36
N ASN A 252 -9.11 -30.81 11.07
CA ASN A 252 -9.45 -29.80 12.07
C ASN A 252 -10.87 -30.03 12.60
N THR A 253 -11.03 -31.04 13.45
CA THR A 253 -12.33 -31.50 13.96
C THR A 253 -13.11 -30.42 14.72
N GLU A 254 -12.42 -29.63 15.54
CA GLU A 254 -13.03 -28.52 16.27
C GLU A 254 -13.54 -27.42 15.32
N ALA A 255 -12.79 -27.11 14.26
CA ALA A 255 -13.24 -26.19 13.23
C ALA A 255 -14.46 -26.72 12.48
N ALA A 256 -14.45 -28.01 12.12
CA ALA A 256 -15.59 -28.66 11.49
C ALA A 256 -16.84 -28.60 12.38
N ARG A 257 -16.70 -28.85 13.69
CA ARG A 257 -17.77 -28.72 14.68
C ARG A 257 -18.33 -27.31 14.74
N ILE A 258 -17.47 -26.29 14.85
CA ILE A 258 -17.90 -24.88 14.89
C ILE A 258 -18.65 -24.49 13.60
N LEU A 259 -18.18 -24.93 12.44
CA LEU A 259 -18.85 -24.66 11.17
C LEU A 259 -20.23 -25.30 11.13
N LEU A 260 -20.38 -26.57 11.56
CA LEU A 260 -21.66 -27.26 11.65
C LEU A 260 -22.62 -26.56 12.63
N GLU A 261 -22.13 -26.15 13.80
CA GLU A 261 -22.89 -25.36 14.78
C GLU A 261 -23.30 -23.99 14.23
N SER A 262 -22.54 -23.46 13.28
CA SER A 262 -22.83 -22.23 12.56
C SER A 262 -23.73 -22.42 11.34
N GLY A 263 -24.27 -23.63 11.13
CA GLY A 263 -25.21 -23.95 10.07
C GLY A 263 -24.59 -24.43 8.76
N ALA A 264 -23.30 -24.82 8.76
CA ALA A 264 -22.66 -25.39 7.57
C ALA A 264 -23.38 -26.67 7.12
N ARG A 265 -23.56 -26.79 5.80
CA ARG A 265 -24.20 -27.96 5.22
C ARG A 265 -23.19 -29.08 4.95
N ALA A 266 -23.45 -30.24 5.55
CA ALA A 266 -22.64 -31.45 5.40
C ALA A 266 -22.91 -32.23 4.09
N ASP A 267 -23.92 -31.84 3.32
CA ASP A 267 -24.42 -32.53 2.13
C ASP A 267 -24.09 -31.82 0.80
N LEU A 268 -23.44 -30.65 0.85
CA LEU A 268 -22.99 -29.94 -0.35
C LEU A 268 -21.83 -30.69 -0.99
N ALA A 269 -21.92 -31.04 -2.27
CA ALA A 269 -20.86 -31.73 -2.99
C ALA A 269 -19.88 -30.75 -3.63
N ASP A 270 -18.58 -31.03 -3.51
CA ASP A 270 -17.53 -30.39 -4.30
C ASP A 270 -17.65 -30.77 -5.79
N HIS A 271 -16.81 -30.17 -6.65
CA HIS A 271 -16.82 -30.46 -8.10
C HIS A 271 -16.47 -31.90 -8.46
N LEU A 272 -15.94 -32.69 -7.52
CA LEU A 272 -15.67 -34.12 -7.67
C LEU A 272 -16.82 -34.98 -7.13
N GLY A 273 -17.93 -34.37 -6.73
CA GLY A 273 -19.09 -35.07 -6.19
C GLY A 273 -18.92 -35.53 -4.74
N ARG A 274 -17.90 -35.06 -4.02
CA ARG A 274 -17.65 -35.46 -2.62
C ARG A 274 -18.24 -34.45 -1.68
N THR A 275 -19.01 -34.90 -0.69
CA THR A 275 -19.53 -34.04 0.39
C THR A 275 -18.56 -34.01 1.57
N PRO A 276 -18.64 -33.03 2.50
CA PRO A 276 -17.83 -33.03 3.70
C PRO A 276 -18.05 -34.28 4.55
N ALA A 277 -19.29 -34.78 4.65
CA ALA A 277 -19.58 -36.01 5.37
C ALA A 277 -18.98 -37.25 4.70
N ALA A 278 -18.93 -37.30 3.36
CA ALA A 278 -18.24 -38.37 2.64
C ALA A 278 -16.72 -38.30 2.88
N LEU A 279 -16.13 -37.12 2.72
CA LEU A 279 -14.70 -36.90 3.00
C LEU A 279 -14.33 -37.25 4.45
N ALA A 280 -15.18 -36.94 5.42
CA ALA A 280 -14.92 -37.23 6.82
C ALA A 280 -14.84 -38.74 7.08
N ARG A 281 -15.70 -39.54 6.43
CA ARG A 281 -15.65 -41.02 6.51
C ARG A 281 -14.35 -41.58 5.94
N ASP A 282 -13.82 -40.94 4.91
CA ASP A 282 -12.58 -41.38 4.25
C ASP A 282 -11.32 -40.94 5.01
N LEU A 283 -11.37 -39.80 5.72
CA LEU A 283 -10.19 -39.12 6.25
C LEU A 283 -10.07 -39.11 7.79
N LEU A 284 -11.18 -39.27 8.53
CA LEU A 284 -11.21 -39.13 9.99
C LEU A 284 -11.56 -40.46 10.69
N ALA A 285 -11.24 -40.55 11.98
CA ALA A 285 -11.60 -41.70 12.80
C ALA A 285 -13.14 -41.86 12.91
N PRO A 286 -13.69 -43.10 12.92
CA PRO A 286 -15.13 -43.33 12.96
C PRO A 286 -15.86 -42.63 14.12
N GLU A 287 -15.21 -42.51 15.28
CA GLU A 287 -15.75 -41.85 16.47
C GLU A 287 -15.88 -40.34 16.25
N VAL A 288 -14.92 -39.73 15.56
CA VAL A 288 -14.94 -38.32 15.18
C VAL A 288 -16.05 -38.06 14.16
N VAL A 289 -16.19 -38.92 13.15
CA VAL A 289 -17.26 -38.82 12.15
C VAL A 289 -18.62 -38.88 12.82
N SER A 290 -18.80 -39.84 13.74
CA SER A 290 -20.04 -39.99 14.51
C SER A 290 -20.31 -38.76 15.39
N GLY A 291 -19.27 -38.18 15.99
CA GLY A 291 -19.41 -36.96 16.80
C GLY A 291 -19.74 -35.70 15.99
N LEU A 292 -19.32 -35.63 14.72
CA LEU A 292 -19.57 -34.48 13.85
C LEU A 292 -20.90 -34.58 13.09
N PHE A 293 -21.30 -35.77 12.65
CA PHE A 293 -22.42 -35.95 11.71
C PHE A 293 -23.49 -36.94 12.19
N GLY A 294 -23.40 -37.40 13.44
CA GLY A 294 -24.35 -38.33 14.07
C GLY A 294 -25.60 -37.68 14.65
#